data_AF-A0A022R8J8-F1
#
_entry.id   AF-A0A022R8J8-F1
#
_cell.length_a   1.000
_cell.length_b   1.000
_cell.length_c   1.000
_cell.angle_alpha   90.00
_cell.angle_beta   90.00
_cell.angle_gamma   90.00
#
_symmetry.space_group_name_H-M   'P 1'
#
loop_
_entity.id
_entity.type
_entity.pdbx_description
1 polymer ?
#
loop_
_entity_poly.entity_id
_entity_poly.type
_entity_poly.pdbx_seq_one_letter_code
_entity_poly.pdbx_strand_id
1 'polypeptide(L)'
;LHPPVLLLIPQETTRTCQIRDEKSGEIYDVYPKTRVLDNAWPIGRDGSFWKNPDEFDPERFNKNEVDYRGQHFEFVPFGGSRKICPGISNSIATIELTLAKSFVLV
;
A
#
# COMPACT_ATOMS: atom_id res chain seq x y z
N LEU A 1 7.51 5.64 -1.67
CA LEU A 1 7.93 6.90 -0.98
C LEU A 1 6.77 7.87 -0.70
N HIS A 2 5.92 8.26 -1.67
CA HIS A 2 4.86 9.26 -1.45
C HIS A 2 3.46 8.71 -1.75
N PRO A 3 2.86 7.90 -0.86
CA PRO A 3 1.48 7.49 -1.04
C PRO A 3 0.58 8.75 -0.97
N PRO A 4 -0.26 9.03 -1.98
CA PRO A 4 -1.16 10.19 -1.97
C PRO A 4 -2.15 10.17 -0.80
N VAL A 5 -2.47 8.97 -0.31
CA VAL A 5 -3.35 8.72 0.83
C VAL A 5 -2.53 8.04 1.92
N LEU A 6 -2.11 8.79 2.94
CA LEU A 6 -1.27 8.29 4.04
C LEU A 6 -1.99 7.22 4.88
N LEU A 7 -3.21 7.57 5.33
CA LEU A 7 -4.15 6.66 5.98
C LEU A 7 -5.21 6.29 4.97
N LEU A 8 -5.26 5.03 4.56
CA LEU A 8 -6.19 4.53 3.56
C LEU A 8 -7.65 4.65 4.05
N ILE A 9 -8.58 4.45 3.12
CA ILE A 9 -10.02 4.59 3.39
C ILE A 9 -10.41 3.67 4.55
N PRO A 10 -11.03 4.21 5.63
CA PRO A 10 -11.42 3.42 6.78
C PRO A 10 -12.29 2.23 6.38
N GLN A 11 -11.96 1.07 6.92
CA GLN A 11 -12.79 -0.13 6.82
C GLN A 11 -13.52 -0.37 8.14
N GLU A 12 -14.63 -1.09 8.07
CA GLU A 12 -15.40 -1.46 9.25
C GLU A 12 -15.57 -2.97 9.27
N THR A 13 -15.30 -3.58 10.42
CA THR A 13 -15.49 -5.02 10.63
C THR A 13 -16.98 -5.36 10.65
N THR A 14 -17.35 -6.43 9.93
CA THR A 14 -18.75 -6.86 9.82
C THR A 14 -19.11 -7.98 10.80
N ARG A 15 -18.11 -8.66 11.36
CA ARG A 15 -18.25 -9.78 12.28
C ARG A 15 -17.09 -9.77 13.26
N THR A 16 -17.24 -10.49 14.37
CA THR A 16 -16.11 -10.76 15.26
C THR A 16 -15.03 -11.51 14.50
N CYS A 17 -13.78 -11.06 14.62
CA CYS A 17 -12.61 -11.76 14.10
C CYS A 17 -11.44 -11.62 15.06
N GLN A 18 -10.46 -12.51 14.95
CA GLN A 18 -9.25 -12.48 15.75
C GLN A 18 -8.08 -12.01 14.88
N ILE A 19 -7.28 -11.09 15.41
CA ILE A 19 -6.04 -10.64 14.78
C ILE A 19 -4.88 -11.04 15.68
N ARG A 20 -3.87 -11.69 15.11
CA ARG A 20 -2.61 -11.96 15.80
C ARG A 20 -1.65 -10.80 15.57
N ASP A 21 -1.04 -10.30 16.62
CA ASP A 21 0.15 -9.47 16.49
C ASP A 21 1.36 -10.37 16.27
N GLU A 22 2.03 -10.23 15.13
CA GLU A 22 3.21 -11.02 14.76
C GLU A 22 4.40 -10.77 15.70
N LYS A 23 4.49 -9.61 16.35
CA LYS A 23 5.63 -9.28 17.24
C LYS A 23 5.47 -9.85 18.64
N SER A 24 4.29 -9.68 19.25
CA SER A 24 4.01 -10.17 20.61
C SER A 24 3.49 -11.61 20.62
N GLY A 25 2.94 -12.09 19.50
CA GLY A 25 2.24 -13.37 19.40
C GLY A 25 0.84 -13.34 20.01
N GLU A 26 0.41 -12.22 20.59
CA GLU A 26 -0.90 -12.06 21.23
C GLU A 26 -2.03 -12.09 20.19
N ILE A 27 -3.20 -12.55 20.64
CA ILE A 27 -4.41 -12.60 19.82
C ILE A 27 -5.40 -11.60 20.39
N TYR A 28 -5.88 -10.70 19.54
CA TYR A 28 -6.85 -9.67 19.86
C TYR A 28 -8.20 -10.01 19.22
N ASP A 29 -9.26 -9.98 20.03
CA ASP A 29 -10.63 -10.03 19.53
C ASP A 29 -11.03 -8.65 18.98
N VAL A 30 -11.48 -8.63 17.74
CA VAL A 30 -12.00 -7.44 17.06
C VAL A 30 -13.49 -7.63 16.82
N TYR A 31 -14.29 -6.81 17.49
CA TYR A 31 -15.75 -6.89 17.40
C TYR A 31 -16.29 -6.16 16.15
N PRO A 32 -17.54 -6.46 15.71
CA PRO A 32 -18.18 -5.73 14.62
C PRO A 32 -18.20 -4.22 14.88
N LYS A 33 -18.30 -3.42 13.80
CA LYS A 33 -18.32 -1.95 13.85
C LYS A 33 -16.99 -1.31 14.27
N THR A 34 -15.93 -2.10 14.42
CA THR A 34 -14.58 -1.57 14.67
C THR A 34 -14.04 -0.95 13.39
N ARG A 35 -13.54 0.29 13.48
CA ARG A 35 -12.88 0.98 12.37
C ARG A 35 -11.43 0.56 12.28
N VAL A 36 -11.01 0.15 11.09
CA VAL A 36 -9.64 -0.25 10.75
C VAL A 36 -9.08 0.75 9.74
N LEU A 37 -7.86 1.21 10.00
CA LEU A 37 -7.14 2.19 9.21
C LEU A 37 -5.77 1.63 8.86
N ASP A 38 -5.51 1.45 7.57
CA ASP A 38 -4.21 1.01 7.08
C ASP A 38 -3.33 2.24 6.84
N ASN A 39 -2.17 2.31 7.50
CA ASN A 39 -1.22 3.40 7.35
C ASN A 39 -0.18 3.06 6.29
N ALA A 40 -0.41 3.48 5.05
CA ALA A 40 0.47 3.20 3.92
C ALA A 40 1.84 3.87 4.03
N TRP A 41 1.96 4.95 4.81
CA TRP A 41 3.19 5.72 4.97
C TRP A 41 4.36 4.94 5.61
N PRO A 42 4.22 4.39 6.83
CA PRO A 42 5.26 3.57 7.45
C PRO A 42 5.44 2.24 6.71
N ILE A 43 4.38 1.65 6.13
CA ILE A 43 4.48 0.40 5.37
C ILE A 43 5.47 0.55 4.20
N GLY A 44 5.30 1.59 3.37
CA GLY A 44 6.18 1.88 2.24
C GLY A 44 7.59 2.39 2.64
N ARG A 45 7.90 2.42 3.93
CA ARG A 45 9.19 2.82 4.52
C ARG A 45 9.78 1.80 5.49
N ASP A 46 9.15 0.65 5.60
CA ASP A 46 9.62 -0.36 6.55
C ASP A 46 10.93 -0.95 6.05
N GLY A 47 12.00 -0.72 6.82
CA GLY A 47 13.35 -1.19 6.51
C GLY A 47 13.51 -2.71 6.53
N SER A 48 12.53 -3.44 7.07
CA SER A 48 12.51 -4.91 6.99
C SER A 48 12.14 -5.43 5.59
N PHE A 49 11.41 -4.63 4.80
CA PHE A 49 11.04 -4.97 3.42
C PHE A 49 11.86 -4.19 2.39
N TRP A 50 12.25 -2.95 2.73
CA TRP A 50 12.89 -2.04 1.78
C TRP A 50 14.30 -1.66 2.22
N LYS A 51 15.31 -2.01 1.41
CA LYS A 51 16.66 -1.45 1.57
C LYS A 51 16.62 0.06 1.35
N ASN A 52 17.27 0.84 2.22
CA ASN A 52 17.29 2.31 2.16
C ASN A 52 15.88 2.89 1.87
N PRO A 53 14.91 2.73 2.79
CA PRO A 53 13.49 3.01 2.53
C PRO A 53 13.16 4.48 2.24
N ASP A 54 14.01 5.40 2.69
CA ASP A 54 13.83 6.84 2.51
C ASP A 54 14.49 7.38 1.24
N GLU A 55 15.32 6.57 0.56
CA GLU A 55 15.97 6.96 -0.69
C GLU A 55 15.02 6.76 -1.88
N PHE A 56 14.97 7.75 -2.77
CA PHE A 56 14.30 7.60 -4.06
C PHE A 56 15.19 6.79 -5.01
N ASP A 57 14.94 5.49 -5.07
CA ASP A 57 15.62 4.54 -5.96
C ASP A 57 14.57 3.73 -6.75
N PRO A 58 14.26 4.13 -8.00
CA PRO A 58 13.32 3.40 -8.86
C PRO A 58 13.79 2.01 -9.25
N GLU A 59 15.11 1.76 -9.32
CA GLU A 59 15.68 0.50 -9.81
C GLU A 59 15.37 -0.69 -8.88
N ARG A 60 15.01 -0.42 -7.62
CA ARG A 60 14.54 -1.45 -6.67
C ARG A 60 13.34 -2.25 -7.16
N PHE A 61 12.59 -1.73 -8.13
CA PHE A 61 11.42 -2.40 -8.72
C PHE A 61 11.75 -3.22 -9.99
N ASN A 62 12.92 -3.06 -10.60
CA ASN A 62 13.25 -3.72 -11.89
C ASN A 62 13.48 -5.23 -11.79
N LYS A 63 13.85 -5.74 -10.61
CA LYS A 63 14.10 -7.18 -10.35
C LYS A 63 13.24 -7.74 -9.21
N ASN A 64 12.25 -6.98 -8.78
CA ASN A 64 11.37 -7.32 -7.69
C ASN A 64 9.99 -7.68 -8.25
N GLU A 65 9.39 -8.77 -7.78
CA GLU A 65 8.02 -9.16 -8.16
C GLU A 65 6.95 -8.28 -7.48
N VAL A 66 7.37 -7.45 -6.52
CA VAL A 66 6.48 -6.52 -5.81
C VAL A 66 5.75 -5.57 -6.75
N ASP A 67 4.42 -5.58 -6.64
CA ASP A 67 3.54 -4.73 -7.41
C ASP A 67 2.51 -3.99 -6.55
N TYR A 68 1.85 -3.01 -7.14
CA TYR A 68 0.85 -2.17 -6.47
C TYR A 68 -0.58 -2.75 -6.54
N ARG A 69 -0.76 -4.01 -6.95
CA ARG A 69 -2.08 -4.62 -7.20
C ARG A 69 -2.73 -5.22 -5.95
N GLY A 70 -2.20 -4.91 -4.78
CA GLY A 70 -2.76 -5.29 -3.48
C GLY A 70 -2.50 -6.75 -3.07
N GLN A 71 -1.56 -7.42 -3.73
CA GLN A 71 -1.06 -8.75 -3.35
C GLN A 71 0.22 -8.67 -2.51
N HIS A 72 0.92 -7.54 -2.57
CA HIS A 72 2.17 -7.28 -1.87
C HIS A 72 1.93 -6.24 -0.78
N PHE A 73 1.87 -6.68 0.49
CA PHE A 73 1.49 -5.83 1.62
C PHE A 73 2.56 -4.81 2.00
N GLU A 74 3.80 -5.02 1.57
CA GLU A 74 4.91 -4.06 1.65
C GLU A 74 4.75 -2.87 0.69
N PHE A 75 3.83 -2.96 -0.29
CA PHE A 75 3.58 -1.92 -1.30
C PHE A 75 2.08 -1.75 -1.61
N VAL A 76 1.39 -0.97 -0.78
CA VAL A 76 -0.08 -0.77 -0.85
C VAL A 76 -0.53 0.67 -1.16
N PRO A 77 -0.01 1.33 -2.21
CA PRO A 77 -0.40 2.71 -2.53
C PRO A 77 -1.87 2.87 -2.94
N PHE A 78 -2.54 1.77 -3.32
CA PHE A 78 -3.96 1.70 -3.65
C PHE A 78 -4.77 0.87 -2.65
N GLY A 79 -4.16 0.55 -1.51
CA GLY A 79 -4.66 -0.42 -0.55
C GLY A 79 -4.54 -1.86 -1.02
N GLY A 80 -5.05 -2.76 -0.19
CA GLY A 80 -5.30 -4.16 -0.50
C GLY A 80 -6.72 -4.53 -0.10
N SER A 81 -7.08 -5.80 -0.20
CA SER A 81 -8.40 -6.37 0.13
C SER A 81 -9.50 -6.24 -0.94
N ARG A 82 -10.73 -6.64 -0.58
CA ARG A 82 -11.94 -6.54 -1.40
C ARG A 82 -12.36 -5.10 -1.74
N LYS A 83 -11.77 -4.10 -1.08
CA LYS A 83 -12.02 -2.66 -1.31
C LYS A 83 -10.84 -1.95 -1.96
N ILE A 84 -9.99 -2.69 -2.68
CA ILE A 84 -8.89 -2.10 -3.45
C ILE A 84 -9.40 -1.03 -4.43
N CYS A 85 -8.60 0.00 -4.67
CA CYS A 85 -8.99 1.11 -5.54
C CYS A 85 -9.45 0.61 -6.92
N PRO A 86 -10.70 0.90 -7.36
CA PRO A 86 -11.18 0.50 -8.67
C PRO A 86 -10.51 1.28 -9.82
N GLY A 87 -9.84 2.39 -9.50
CA GLY A 87 -9.19 3.29 -10.45
C GLY A 87 -7.72 3.01 -10.73
N ILE A 88 -7.16 1.86 -10.30
CA ILE A 88 -5.72 1.56 -10.46
C ILE A 88 -5.29 1.69 -11.93
N SER A 89 -5.95 0.97 -12.84
CA SER A 89 -5.55 0.94 -14.25
C SER A 89 -5.57 2.32 -14.89
N ASN A 90 -6.61 3.12 -14.61
CA ASN A 90 -6.71 4.49 -15.12
C ASN A 90 -5.62 5.40 -14.51
N SER A 91 -5.37 5.26 -13.22
CA SER A 91 -4.37 6.08 -12.51
C SER A 91 -2.97 5.83 -13.05
N ILE A 92 -2.60 4.56 -13.22
CA ILE A 92 -1.29 4.18 -13.77
C ILE A 92 -1.14 4.67 -15.20
N ALA A 93 -2.12 4.42 -16.07
CA ALA A 93 -2.08 4.91 -17.44
C ALA A 93 -1.92 6.44 -17.50
N THR A 94 -2.62 7.17 -16.63
CA THR A 94 -2.52 8.64 -16.54
C THR A 94 -1.13 9.09 -16.08
N ILE A 95 -0.56 8.45 -15.06
CA ILE A 95 0.79 8.76 -14.54
C ILE A 95 1.84 8.49 -15.62
N GLU A 96 1.80 7.31 -16.26
CA GLU A 96 2.74 6.93 -17.31
C GLU A 96 2.67 7.88 -18.51
N LEU A 97 1.47 8.19 -19.01
CA LEU A 97 1.28 9.16 -20.10
C LEU A 97 1.79 10.55 -19.74
N THR A 98 1.54 11.00 -18.51
CA THR A 98 1.95 12.34 -18.06
C THR A 98 3.47 12.43 -17.96
N LEU A 99 4.12 11.41 -17.37
CA LEU A 99 5.57 11.35 -17.26
C LEU A 99 6.21 11.26 -18.66
N ALA A 100 5.76 10.34 -19.50
CA ALA A 100 6.29 10.16 -20.86
C ALA A 100 6.21 11.47 -21.68
N LYS A 101 5.08 12.17 -21.64
CA LYS A 101 4.93 13.47 -22.31
C LYS A 101 5.84 14.55 -21.74
N SER A 102 6.02 14.57 -20.42
CA SER A 102 6.87 15.57 -19.75
C SER A 102 8.35 15.42 -20.12
N PHE A 103 8.80 14.19 -20.42
CA PHE A 103 10.19 13.91 -20.84
C PHE A 103 10.43 14.03 -22.35
N VAL A 104 9.38 13.92 -23.20
CA VAL A 104 9.51 13.99 -24.67
C VAL A 104 9.36 15.43 -25.21
N LEU A 105 8.90 16.37 -24.39
CA LEU A 105 8.73 17.79 -24.74
C LEU A 105 9.88 18.70 -24.27
N VAL A 106 11.02 18.12 -23.88
CA VAL A 106 12.30 18.81 -23.62
C VAL A 106 13.32 18.34 -24.66
#